data_AF-A0A6P1EBG4-F1
#
_entry.id   AF-A0A6P1EBG4-F1
#
_cell.length_a   1.000
_cell.length_b   1.000
_cell.length_c   1.000
_cell.angle_alpha   90.00
_cell.angle_beta   90.00
_cell.angle_gamma   90.00
#
_symmetry.space_group_name_H-M   'P 1'
#
loop_
_entity.id
_entity.type
_entity.pdbx_description
1 polymer ?
#
loop_
_entity_poly.entity_id
_entity_poly.type
_entity_poly.pdbx_seq_one_letter_code
_entity_poly.pdbx_strand_id
1 'polypeptide(L)'
;MNINEISDHQQTFTGNITISFSVAADEQPKLINLLTKYTEKILVQQTLVIAVFNHENLNDVITEWPTVFDSENDQRQLQQISEASRIHFKGKGFDFDITTKPLIYSILNLTPDSFYDGGRNASIEGVLHRIEVERSEGASIFEVGGKSSKPNFDDITAKEEWERIEPFLEAIHQRFPDIVLAIDSNTNDVIEEALKNGIQIINDIDGFNSQTKLDLVAKYKPAVVTMFNGRNFNEQPETLVETMTNFFTHTISDLTGVGLNKANIVIDPGVGFSDHNTLEFDIIKMRLTKLMAEFQTPIMIAISRKSFSKRLFNLDSADDRLIPTLLFESFMTVLGGRIIRVHDVKETRQMIDAFELLKDNLLS
;
A
#
# COMPACT_ATOMS: atom_id res chain seq x y z
N MET A 1 -14.85 -11.73 30.51
CA MET A 1 -14.82 -12.87 29.56
C MET A 1 -13.36 -13.19 29.21
N ASN A 2 -13.07 -14.21 28.39
CA ASN A 2 -11.75 -14.30 27.74
C ASN A 2 -11.92 -13.93 26.26
N ILE A 3 -11.35 -12.79 25.86
CA ILE A 3 -11.53 -12.19 24.53
C ILE A 3 -10.19 -12.18 23.82
N ASN A 4 -10.09 -12.87 22.69
CA ASN A 4 -8.85 -12.96 21.92
C ASN A 4 -9.14 -12.76 20.43
N GLU A 5 -8.30 -11.98 19.77
CA GLU A 5 -8.25 -11.96 18.31
C GLU A 5 -7.77 -13.34 17.80
N ILE A 6 -8.48 -13.90 16.83
CA ILE A 6 -8.02 -15.08 16.10
C ILE A 6 -7.20 -14.55 14.93
N SER A 7 -5.87 -14.53 15.11
CA SER A 7 -4.93 -14.27 14.03
C SER A 7 -4.85 -15.49 13.12
N ASP A 8 -5.72 -15.56 12.12
CA ASP A 8 -5.58 -16.55 11.06
C ASP A 8 -4.65 -15.97 9.99
N HIS A 9 -3.49 -16.58 9.79
CA HIS A 9 -2.51 -16.18 8.76
C HIS A 9 -3.13 -16.16 7.35
N GLN A 10 -4.25 -16.86 7.14
CA GLN A 10 -4.99 -16.87 5.87
C GLN A 10 -6.17 -15.88 5.80
N GLN A 11 -6.52 -15.20 6.90
CA GLN A 11 -7.50 -14.13 6.90
C GLN A 11 -6.86 -12.84 6.43
N THR A 12 -6.76 -12.81 5.11
CA THR A 12 -6.60 -11.63 4.28
C THR A 12 -7.26 -10.40 4.83
N PHE A 13 -6.54 -9.29 4.64
CA PHE A 13 -6.90 -7.87 4.74
C PHE A 13 -8.20 -7.46 3.99
N THR A 14 -9.27 -8.17 4.26
CA THR A 14 -10.65 -7.80 3.99
C THR A 14 -11.08 -6.63 4.89
N GLY A 15 -10.20 -6.15 5.77
CA GLY A 15 -10.53 -5.22 6.85
C GLY A 15 -11.29 -5.91 7.99
N ASN A 16 -11.36 -7.24 7.97
CA ASN A 16 -12.07 -8.02 8.96
C ASN A 16 -11.16 -8.40 10.14
N ILE A 17 -11.73 -8.34 11.34
CA ILE A 17 -11.14 -8.67 12.62
C ILE A 17 -11.98 -9.81 13.19
N THR A 18 -11.38 -10.99 13.32
CA THR A 18 -12.06 -12.16 13.90
C THR A 18 -11.74 -12.24 15.37
N ILE A 19 -12.78 -12.21 16.21
CA ILE A 19 -12.64 -12.22 17.67
C ILE A 19 -13.33 -13.45 18.23
N SER A 20 -12.62 -14.16 19.09
CA SER A 20 -13.15 -15.23 19.93
C SER A 20 -13.50 -14.70 21.32
N PHE A 21 -14.64 -15.15 21.81
CA PHE A 21 -15.16 -14.85 23.13
C PHE A 21 -15.43 -16.18 23.83
N SER A 22 -14.68 -16.47 24.90
CA SER A 22 -15.06 -17.52 25.84
C SER A 22 -15.92 -16.88 26.93
N VAL A 23 -17.20 -17.24 26.95
CA VAL A 23 -18.24 -16.61 27.75
C VAL A 23 -19.03 -17.66 28.53
N ALA A 24 -19.50 -17.29 29.73
CA ALA A 24 -20.35 -18.15 30.53
C ALA A 24 -21.74 -18.32 29.88
N ALA A 25 -22.40 -19.45 30.12
CA ALA A 25 -23.64 -19.81 29.44
C ALA A 25 -24.80 -18.82 29.70
N ASP A 26 -24.78 -18.13 30.84
CA ASP A 26 -25.77 -17.12 31.24
C ASP A 26 -25.53 -15.74 30.59
N GLU A 27 -24.29 -15.42 30.24
CA GLU A 27 -23.93 -14.17 29.54
C GLU A 27 -23.94 -14.31 28.01
N GLN A 28 -23.81 -15.53 27.49
CA GLN A 28 -23.75 -15.81 26.06
C GLN A 28 -24.92 -15.22 25.25
N PRO A 29 -26.21 -15.32 25.68
CA PRO A 29 -27.31 -14.74 24.91
C PRO A 29 -27.22 -13.21 24.80
N LYS A 30 -26.71 -12.53 25.84
CA LYS A 30 -26.50 -11.08 25.81
C LYS A 30 -25.42 -10.71 24.81
N LEU A 31 -24.32 -11.47 24.81
CA LEU A 31 -23.21 -11.27 23.89
C LEU A 31 -23.70 -11.46 22.44
N ILE A 32 -24.36 -12.58 22.13
CA ILE A 32 -24.88 -12.84 20.80
C ILE A 32 -25.80 -11.70 20.35
N ASN A 33 -26.74 -11.26 21.20
CA ASN A 33 -27.67 -10.18 20.87
C ASN A 33 -26.96 -8.84 20.58
N LEU A 34 -25.87 -8.53 21.29
CA LEU A 34 -25.04 -7.36 20.99
C LEU A 34 -24.34 -7.52 19.64
N LEU A 35 -23.64 -8.65 19.43
CA LEU A 35 -22.83 -8.87 18.24
C LEU A 35 -23.68 -8.93 16.96
N THR A 36 -24.86 -9.55 17.01
CA THR A 36 -25.75 -9.69 15.84
C THR A 36 -26.29 -8.35 15.31
N LYS A 37 -26.17 -7.25 16.06
CA LYS A 37 -26.50 -5.91 15.57
C LYS A 37 -25.49 -5.40 14.54
N TYR A 38 -24.26 -5.89 14.62
CA TYR A 38 -23.10 -5.35 13.90
C TYR A 38 -22.41 -6.39 13.01
N THR A 39 -22.76 -7.68 13.10
CA THR A 39 -22.25 -8.69 12.16
C THR A 39 -23.16 -9.90 12.06
N GLU A 40 -23.29 -10.42 10.85
CA GLU A 40 -23.97 -11.69 10.57
C GLU A 40 -23.01 -12.89 10.61
N LYS A 41 -21.70 -12.63 10.64
CA LYS A 41 -20.64 -13.66 10.60
C LYS A 41 -20.31 -14.12 12.01
N ILE A 42 -21.27 -14.81 12.64
CA ILE A 42 -21.15 -15.33 14.01
C ILE A 42 -21.25 -16.86 14.02
N LEU A 43 -20.30 -17.49 14.71
CA LEU A 43 -20.30 -18.92 14.99
C LEU A 43 -20.37 -19.14 16.50
N VAL A 44 -21.29 -20.00 16.94
CA VAL A 44 -21.47 -20.33 18.36
C VAL A 44 -21.24 -21.82 18.57
N GLN A 45 -20.34 -22.17 19.48
CA GLN A 45 -20.04 -23.54 19.87
C GLN A 45 -19.86 -23.64 21.39
N GLN A 46 -20.84 -24.21 22.09
CA GLN A 46 -20.82 -24.34 23.56
C GLN A 46 -20.61 -22.99 24.26
N THR A 47 -19.44 -22.74 24.87
CA THR A 47 -19.07 -21.48 25.55
C THR A 47 -18.26 -20.53 24.67
N LEU A 48 -17.94 -20.95 23.44
CA LEU A 48 -17.17 -20.17 22.48
C LEU A 48 -18.11 -19.47 21.51
N VAL A 49 -17.95 -18.15 21.38
CA VAL A 49 -18.55 -17.34 20.32
C VAL A 49 -17.42 -16.77 19.48
N ILE A 50 -17.48 -16.94 18.17
CA ILE A 50 -16.56 -16.32 17.21
C ILE A 50 -17.37 -15.36 16.36
N ALA A 51 -16.88 -14.13 16.22
CA ALA A 51 -17.52 -13.13 15.38
C ALA A 51 -16.48 -12.40 14.54
N VAL A 52 -16.88 -12.02 13.33
CA VAL A 52 -16.04 -11.30 12.37
C VAL A 52 -16.59 -9.89 12.18
N PHE A 53 -15.75 -8.87 12.39
CA PHE A 53 -16.14 -7.46 12.30
C PHE A 53 -15.28 -6.74 11.28
N ASN A 54 -15.82 -5.78 10.54
CA ASN A 54 -14.97 -4.70 10.02
C ASN A 54 -14.61 -3.73 11.16
N HIS A 55 -13.70 -2.79 10.92
CA HIS A 55 -13.30 -1.83 11.96
C HIS A 55 -14.45 -0.95 12.49
N GLU A 56 -15.40 -0.56 11.64
CA GLU A 56 -16.54 0.27 12.04
C GLU A 56 -17.46 -0.49 12.99
N ASN A 57 -17.88 -1.70 12.59
CA ASN A 57 -18.73 -2.58 13.37
C ASN A 57 -18.08 -2.97 14.71
N LEU A 58 -16.75 -3.18 14.75
CA LEU A 58 -16.06 -3.44 16.02
C LEU A 58 -16.08 -2.21 16.94
N ASN A 59 -15.89 -1.01 16.39
CA ASN A 59 -15.94 0.23 17.18
C ASN A 59 -17.36 0.49 17.74
N ASP A 60 -18.40 0.14 16.99
CA ASP A 60 -19.78 0.22 17.47
C ASP A 60 -20.02 -0.78 18.61
N VAL A 61 -19.53 -2.02 18.49
CA VAL A 61 -19.56 -3.02 19.58
C VAL A 61 -18.84 -2.50 20.82
N ILE A 62 -17.64 -1.92 20.67
CA ILE A 62 -16.86 -1.34 21.78
C ILE A 62 -17.62 -0.19 22.46
N THR A 63 -18.30 0.64 21.67
CA THR A 63 -19.04 1.81 22.15
C THR A 63 -20.30 1.39 22.91
N GLU A 64 -21.03 0.39 22.42
CA GLU A 64 -22.23 -0.13 23.08
C GLU A 64 -21.92 -1.09 24.25
N TRP A 65 -20.70 -1.64 24.31
CA TRP A 65 -20.28 -2.62 25.32
C TRP A 65 -20.72 -2.28 26.76
N PRO A 66 -20.52 -1.05 27.28
CA PRO A 66 -20.88 -0.70 28.66
C PRO A 66 -22.38 -0.73 28.96
N THR A 67 -23.23 -0.76 27.94
CA THR A 67 -24.69 -0.87 28.10
C THR A 67 -25.15 -2.32 28.32
N VAL A 68 -24.30 -3.29 28.00
CA VAL A 68 -24.59 -4.73 28.06
C VAL A 68 -23.76 -5.42 29.15
N PHE A 69 -22.51 -5.00 29.33
CA PHE A 69 -21.55 -5.59 30.27
C PHE A 69 -20.84 -4.52 31.11
N ASP A 70 -20.68 -4.77 32.41
CA ASP A 70 -20.02 -3.84 33.35
C ASP A 70 -18.47 -3.99 33.38
N SER A 71 -17.92 -4.89 32.58
CA SER A 71 -16.49 -5.23 32.59
C SER A 71 -15.66 -4.26 31.75
N GLU A 72 -15.07 -3.26 32.40
CA GLU A 72 -14.12 -2.32 31.77
C GLU A 72 -12.90 -3.03 31.17
N ASN A 73 -12.49 -4.16 31.75
CA ASN A 73 -11.34 -4.91 31.25
C ASN A 73 -11.64 -5.58 29.90
N ASP A 74 -12.85 -6.11 29.72
CA ASP A 74 -13.27 -6.70 28.45
C ASP A 74 -13.37 -5.62 27.35
N GLN A 75 -13.90 -4.45 27.69
CA GLN A 75 -13.94 -3.31 26.75
C GLN A 75 -12.54 -2.85 26.35
N ARG A 76 -11.62 -2.74 27.31
CA ARG A 76 -10.21 -2.37 27.03
C ARG A 76 -9.52 -3.41 26.16
N GLN A 77 -9.79 -4.70 26.34
CA GLN A 77 -9.25 -5.75 25.49
C GLN A 77 -9.74 -5.61 24.04
N LEU A 78 -11.02 -5.31 23.82
CA LEU A 78 -11.56 -5.04 22.49
C LEU A 78 -10.93 -3.78 21.86
N GLN A 79 -10.72 -2.73 22.64
CA GLN A 79 -10.01 -1.52 22.18
C GLN A 79 -8.57 -1.83 21.75
N GLN A 80 -7.85 -2.69 22.49
CA GLN A 80 -6.49 -3.10 22.14
C GLN A 80 -6.47 -3.91 20.84
N ILE A 81 -7.43 -4.81 20.63
CA ILE A 81 -7.59 -5.56 19.38
C ILE A 81 -7.88 -4.61 18.21
N SER A 82 -8.80 -3.65 18.41
CA SER A 82 -9.14 -2.64 17.38
C SER A 82 -7.92 -1.77 17.02
N GLU A 83 -7.12 -1.34 18.00
CA GLU A 83 -5.92 -0.54 17.76
C GLU A 83 -4.81 -1.36 17.08
N ALA A 84 -4.60 -2.62 17.50
CA ALA A 84 -3.57 -3.49 16.93
C ALA A 84 -3.85 -3.90 15.48
N SER A 85 -5.12 -3.87 15.06
CA SER A 85 -5.53 -4.16 13.68
C SER A 85 -5.44 -2.94 12.76
N ARG A 86 -5.15 -1.74 13.28
CA ARG A 86 -4.99 -0.53 12.46
C ARG A 86 -3.73 -0.63 11.60
N ILE A 87 -3.84 -0.10 10.39
CA ILE A 87 -2.78 -0.13 9.40
C ILE A 87 -2.43 1.30 9.08
N HIS A 88 -1.20 1.67 9.43
CA HIS A 88 -0.69 3.01 9.20
C HIS A 88 0.51 2.96 8.26
N PHE A 89 0.60 3.95 7.39
CA PHE A 89 1.84 4.29 6.70
C PHE A 89 2.40 5.59 7.26
N LYS A 90 3.56 5.49 7.91
CA LYS A 90 4.16 6.58 8.69
C LYS A 90 5.54 6.93 8.16
N GLY A 91 5.90 8.20 8.28
CA GLY A 91 7.23 8.68 7.97
C GLY A 91 7.50 10.02 8.63
N LYS A 92 8.61 10.65 8.26
CA LYS A 92 8.94 11.97 8.78
C LYS A 92 7.89 12.99 8.34
N GLY A 93 7.14 13.54 9.29
CA GLY A 93 6.14 14.58 9.03
C GLY A 93 4.79 14.08 8.50
N PHE A 94 4.53 12.77 8.48
CA PHE A 94 3.21 12.24 8.11
C PHE A 94 2.85 10.94 8.85
N ASP A 95 1.56 10.72 9.03
CA ASP A 95 0.96 9.49 9.55
C ASP A 95 -0.39 9.27 8.85
N PHE A 96 -0.43 8.37 7.87
CA PHE A 96 -1.64 8.04 7.12
C PHE A 96 -2.27 6.78 7.72
N ASP A 97 -3.48 6.93 8.27
CA ASP A 97 -4.35 5.78 8.56
C ASP A 97 -4.94 5.25 7.25
N ILE A 98 -4.51 4.06 6.87
CA ILE A 98 -4.91 3.36 5.64
C ILE A 98 -5.66 2.07 5.98
N THR A 99 -6.21 1.99 7.19
CA THR A 99 -6.91 0.81 7.71
C THR A 99 -8.12 0.47 6.83
N THR A 100 -8.99 1.47 6.62
CA THR A 100 -10.29 1.29 5.95
C THR A 100 -10.31 1.77 4.52
N LYS A 101 -9.48 2.78 4.18
CA LYS A 101 -9.44 3.37 2.84
C LYS A 101 -8.01 3.34 2.28
N PRO A 102 -7.81 2.91 1.03
CA PRO A 102 -6.50 2.97 0.40
C PRO A 102 -6.07 4.43 0.12
N LEU A 103 -4.77 4.66 0.22
CA LEU A 103 -4.10 5.93 -0.07
C LEU A 103 -3.80 6.04 -1.56
N ILE A 104 -3.99 7.23 -2.16
CA ILE A 104 -3.58 7.50 -3.54
C ILE A 104 -2.18 8.12 -3.54
N TYR A 105 -1.28 7.49 -4.30
CA TYR A 105 0.12 7.83 -4.46
C TYR A 105 0.35 8.21 -5.94
N SER A 106 0.55 9.49 -6.23
CA SER A 106 0.63 10.00 -7.61
C SER A 106 2.04 9.95 -8.18
N ILE A 107 2.16 9.54 -9.44
CA ILE A 107 3.43 9.46 -10.19
C ILE A 107 3.67 10.75 -10.97
N LEU A 108 4.79 11.42 -10.72
CA LEU A 108 5.29 12.58 -11.45
C LEU A 108 6.60 12.21 -12.18
N ASN A 109 6.49 11.71 -13.42
CA ASN A 109 7.69 11.45 -14.22
C ASN A 109 8.29 12.77 -14.72
N LEU A 110 9.50 13.10 -14.27
CA LEU A 110 10.25 14.30 -14.65
C LEU A 110 11.30 13.95 -15.72
N THR A 111 10.87 13.24 -16.77
CA THR A 111 11.73 12.85 -17.89
C THR A 111 11.37 13.67 -19.14
N PRO A 112 12.35 14.05 -19.98
CA PRO A 112 12.08 14.77 -21.23
C PRO A 112 11.11 14.04 -22.16
N ASP A 113 11.12 12.70 -22.12
CA ASP A 113 10.33 11.82 -22.97
C ASP A 113 9.06 11.26 -22.30
N SER A 114 8.49 11.95 -21.29
CA SER A 114 7.32 11.47 -20.54
C SER A 114 6.05 11.40 -21.42
N PHE A 115 5.97 10.39 -22.28
CA PHE A 115 4.90 10.12 -23.24
C PHE A 115 3.52 9.99 -22.57
N TYR A 116 3.47 9.55 -21.30
CA TYR A 116 2.21 9.32 -20.58
C TYR A 116 1.61 10.58 -19.97
N ASP A 117 2.45 11.52 -19.57
CA ASP A 117 1.98 12.75 -18.93
C ASP A 117 1.51 13.78 -19.96
N GLY A 118 1.62 13.49 -21.27
CA GLY A 118 1.18 14.38 -22.34
C GLY A 118 1.90 15.73 -22.35
N GLY A 119 3.14 15.78 -21.84
CA GLY A 119 3.90 17.01 -21.64
C GLY A 119 3.51 17.83 -20.41
N ARG A 120 2.58 17.37 -19.56
CA ARG A 120 2.14 18.07 -18.34
C ARG A 120 3.28 18.33 -17.34
N ASN A 121 4.32 17.49 -17.37
CA ASN A 121 5.50 17.62 -16.52
C ASN A 121 6.68 18.34 -17.20
N ALA A 122 6.46 18.97 -18.37
CA ALA A 122 7.53 19.61 -19.14
C ALA A 122 8.00 20.96 -18.55
N SER A 123 7.33 21.48 -17.52
CA SER A 123 7.70 22.73 -16.84
C SER A 123 7.37 22.68 -15.36
N ILE A 124 8.10 23.46 -14.56
CA ILE A 124 7.86 23.59 -13.11
C ILE A 124 6.41 23.99 -12.83
N GLU A 125 5.89 25.04 -13.48
CA GLU A 125 4.50 25.49 -13.31
C GLU A 125 3.48 24.41 -13.69
N GLY A 126 3.75 23.62 -14.74
CA GLY A 126 2.90 22.50 -15.12
C GLY A 126 2.82 21.43 -14.02
N VAL A 127 3.97 21.09 -13.42
CA VAL A 127 4.03 20.15 -12.28
C VAL A 127 3.33 20.72 -11.05
N LEU A 128 3.52 22.00 -10.72
CA LEU A 128 2.85 22.64 -9.59
C LEU A 128 1.33 22.64 -9.77
N HIS A 129 0.84 22.99 -10.97
CA HIS A 129 -0.58 22.94 -11.28
C HIS A 129 -1.14 21.52 -11.19
N ARG A 130 -0.40 20.53 -11.71
CA ARG A 130 -0.78 19.12 -11.61
C ARG A 130 -0.92 18.66 -10.16
N ILE A 131 0.05 18.99 -9.30
CA ILE A 131 -0.01 18.68 -7.87
C ILE A 131 -1.25 19.32 -7.24
N GLU A 132 -1.53 20.60 -7.54
CA GLU A 132 -2.71 21.30 -7.00
C GLU A 132 -4.02 20.58 -7.37
N VAL A 133 -4.17 20.18 -8.63
CA VAL A 133 -5.34 19.44 -9.12
C VAL A 133 -5.42 18.07 -8.45
N GLU A 134 -4.37 17.27 -8.50
CA GLU A 134 -4.38 15.89 -8.00
C GLU A 134 -4.55 15.83 -6.47
N ARG A 135 -4.06 16.84 -5.72
CA ARG A 135 -4.38 16.99 -4.28
C ARG A 135 -5.88 17.15 -4.06
N SER A 136 -6.54 17.97 -4.88
CA SER A 136 -8.00 18.16 -4.81
C SER A 136 -8.77 16.90 -5.20
N GLU A 137 -8.16 16.04 -6.02
CA GLU A 137 -8.71 14.74 -6.43
C GLU A 137 -8.39 13.62 -5.43
N GLY A 138 -7.57 13.89 -4.40
CA GLY A 138 -7.34 12.99 -3.27
C GLY A 138 -5.97 12.30 -3.23
N ALA A 139 -5.02 12.67 -4.09
CA ALA A 139 -3.63 12.25 -3.95
C ALA A 139 -3.01 12.79 -2.65
N SER A 140 -2.38 11.90 -1.88
CA SER A 140 -1.77 12.23 -0.59
C SER A 140 -0.24 12.21 -0.64
N ILE A 141 0.34 11.47 -1.59
CA ILE A 141 1.78 11.39 -1.83
C ILE A 141 2.04 11.68 -3.31
N PHE A 142 3.14 12.38 -3.57
CA PHE A 142 3.61 12.68 -4.92
C PHE A 142 5.03 12.16 -5.09
N GLU A 143 5.25 11.33 -6.10
CA GLU A 143 6.55 10.73 -6.36
C GLU A 143 7.19 11.33 -7.58
N VAL A 144 8.41 11.82 -7.40
CA VAL A 144 9.23 12.34 -8.50
C VAL A 144 10.18 11.25 -8.99
N GLY A 145 10.35 11.15 -10.31
CA GLY A 145 11.30 10.23 -10.94
C GLY A 145 11.99 10.87 -12.14
N GLY A 146 13.33 10.93 -12.10
CA GLY A 146 14.16 11.52 -13.17
C GLY A 146 14.59 10.53 -14.25
N LYS A 147 14.35 9.23 -14.02
CA LYS A 147 14.76 8.11 -14.87
C LYS A 147 13.60 7.15 -15.11
N SER A 148 13.50 6.63 -16.33
CA SER A 148 12.52 5.59 -16.68
C SER A 148 13.03 4.22 -16.23
N SER A 149 12.19 3.45 -15.53
CA SER A 149 12.45 2.06 -15.14
C SER A 149 12.03 1.03 -16.21
N LYS A 150 11.63 1.50 -17.40
CA LYS A 150 11.26 0.63 -18.55
C LYS A 150 12.48 -0.12 -19.09
N PRO A 151 12.30 -1.35 -19.61
CA PRO A 151 13.38 -2.07 -20.29
C PRO A 151 13.94 -1.27 -21.47
N ASN A 152 15.25 -1.34 -21.69
CA ASN A 152 15.98 -0.71 -22.81
C ASN A 152 15.97 0.83 -22.84
N PHE A 153 15.81 1.51 -21.71
CA PHE A 153 16.02 2.96 -21.62
C PHE A 153 17.50 3.28 -21.40
N ASP A 154 17.97 4.42 -21.90
CA ASP A 154 19.36 4.85 -21.75
C ASP A 154 19.73 5.02 -20.27
N ASP A 155 20.84 4.41 -19.86
CA ASP A 155 21.38 4.54 -18.52
C ASP A 155 22.01 5.94 -18.38
N ILE A 156 21.32 6.83 -17.66
CA ILE A 156 21.79 8.18 -17.39
C ILE A 156 22.64 8.18 -16.12
N THR A 157 23.59 9.10 -16.04
CA THR A 157 24.41 9.26 -14.84
C THR A 157 23.57 9.74 -13.65
N ALA A 158 24.02 9.45 -12.42
CA ALA A 158 23.38 9.94 -11.20
C ALA A 158 23.20 11.47 -11.20
N LYS A 159 24.20 12.18 -11.75
CA LYS A 159 24.17 13.64 -11.89
C LYS A 159 23.05 14.09 -12.83
N GLU A 160 22.92 13.46 -13.99
CA GLU A 160 21.85 13.79 -14.96
C GLU A 160 20.46 13.43 -14.40
N GLU A 161 20.33 12.33 -13.66
CA GLU A 161 19.09 11.95 -12.98
C GLU A 161 18.69 13.02 -11.96
N TRP A 162 19.64 13.50 -11.14
CA TRP A 162 19.40 14.53 -10.14
C TRP A 162 19.09 15.91 -10.74
N GLU A 163 19.83 16.34 -11.78
CA GLU A 163 19.62 17.63 -12.47
C GLU A 163 18.21 17.75 -13.08
N ARG A 164 17.54 16.61 -13.37
CA ARG A 164 16.14 16.60 -13.82
C ARG A 164 15.14 16.83 -12.69
N ILE A 165 15.47 16.45 -11.46
CA ILE A 165 14.55 16.44 -10.31
C ILE A 165 14.72 17.71 -9.47
N GLU A 166 15.96 18.07 -9.17
CA GLU A 166 16.34 19.17 -8.27
C GLU A 166 15.56 20.48 -8.53
N PRO A 167 15.41 20.97 -9.78
CA PRO A 167 14.75 22.25 -10.04
C PRO A 167 13.28 22.28 -9.60
N PHE A 168 12.63 21.12 -9.54
CA PHE A 168 11.23 21.02 -9.15
C PHE A 168 11.05 21.02 -7.63
N LEU A 169 12.00 20.48 -6.87
CA LEU A 169 11.85 20.29 -5.42
C LEU A 169 11.72 21.61 -4.66
N GLU A 170 12.54 22.60 -5.01
CA GLU A 170 12.46 23.92 -4.37
C GLU A 170 11.09 24.56 -4.60
N ALA A 171 10.64 24.58 -5.86
CA ALA A 171 9.35 25.17 -6.23
C ALA A 171 8.17 24.43 -5.58
N ILE A 172 8.23 23.10 -5.52
CA ILE A 172 7.21 22.26 -4.88
C ILE A 172 7.13 22.56 -3.39
N HIS A 173 8.26 22.57 -2.66
CA HIS A 173 8.26 22.86 -1.23
C HIS A 173 7.82 24.29 -0.91
N GLN A 174 8.17 25.26 -1.75
CA GLN A 174 7.71 26.65 -1.59
C GLN A 174 6.20 26.77 -1.76
N ARG A 175 5.62 26.07 -2.74
CA ARG A 175 4.18 26.13 -3.04
C ARG A 175 3.35 25.26 -2.11
N PHE A 176 3.87 24.12 -1.67
CA PHE A 176 3.18 23.12 -0.86
C PHE A 176 4.05 22.66 0.33
N PRO A 177 4.19 23.47 1.40
CA PRO A 177 5.07 23.14 2.53
C PRO A 177 4.77 21.81 3.24
N ASP A 178 3.51 21.38 3.24
CA ASP A 178 3.05 20.14 3.89
C ASP A 178 2.94 18.95 2.92
N ILE A 179 3.57 19.04 1.74
CA ILE A 179 3.56 17.93 0.78
C ILE A 179 4.38 16.75 1.28
N VAL A 180 3.91 15.54 0.99
CA VAL A 180 4.69 14.31 1.17
C VAL A 180 5.25 13.90 -0.17
N LEU A 181 6.57 13.95 -0.29
CA LEU A 181 7.29 13.57 -1.50
C LEU A 181 7.94 12.21 -1.34
N ALA A 182 7.96 11.50 -2.46
CA ALA A 182 8.74 10.29 -2.65
C ALA A 182 9.70 10.44 -3.84
N ILE A 183 10.81 9.70 -3.80
CA ILE A 183 11.76 9.56 -4.91
C ILE A 183 11.66 8.16 -5.51
N ASP A 184 11.38 8.04 -6.82
CA ASP A 184 11.53 6.79 -7.59
C ASP A 184 12.97 6.73 -8.11
N SER A 185 13.85 6.06 -7.38
CA SER A 185 15.24 5.84 -7.81
C SER A 185 15.88 4.65 -7.12
N ASN A 186 16.73 3.95 -7.86
CA ASN A 186 17.61 2.91 -7.36
C ASN A 186 19.09 3.35 -7.27
N THR A 187 19.39 4.61 -7.61
CA THR A 187 20.73 5.17 -7.64
C THR A 187 21.11 5.75 -6.26
N ASN A 188 22.14 5.21 -5.61
CA ASN A 188 22.53 5.62 -4.25
C ASN A 188 22.73 7.13 -4.08
N ASP A 189 23.44 7.77 -5.02
CA ASP A 189 23.75 9.20 -4.94
C ASP A 189 22.47 10.06 -5.09
N VAL A 190 21.56 9.66 -5.98
CA VAL A 190 20.26 10.33 -6.17
C VAL A 190 19.38 10.18 -4.93
N ILE A 191 19.37 8.98 -4.32
CA ILE A 191 18.68 8.74 -3.06
C ILE A 191 19.24 9.65 -1.97
N GLU A 192 20.56 9.77 -1.83
CA GLU A 192 21.14 10.63 -0.81
C GLU A 192 20.79 12.12 -1.05
N GLU A 193 20.89 12.61 -2.28
CA GLU A 193 20.52 13.99 -2.60
C GLU A 193 19.03 14.26 -2.36
N ALA A 194 18.14 13.34 -2.71
CA ALA A 194 16.71 13.41 -2.40
C ALA A 194 16.46 13.57 -0.88
N LEU A 195 17.12 12.74 -0.06
CA LEU A 195 16.99 12.79 1.40
C LEU A 195 17.52 14.10 2.00
N LYS A 196 18.65 14.61 1.49
CA LYS A 196 19.22 15.91 1.89
C LYS A 196 18.26 17.06 1.59
N ASN A 197 17.49 16.95 0.51
CA ASN A 197 16.56 17.96 0.02
C ASN A 197 15.11 17.76 0.48
N GLY A 198 14.89 16.96 1.54
CA GLY A 198 13.61 16.92 2.26
C GLY A 198 12.60 15.88 1.78
N ILE A 199 12.95 15.02 0.81
CA ILE A 199 12.10 13.90 0.40
C ILE A 199 11.96 12.90 1.56
N GLN A 200 10.72 12.47 1.85
CA GLN A 200 10.40 11.68 3.03
C GLN A 200 10.31 10.17 2.76
N ILE A 201 10.09 9.78 1.49
CA ILE A 201 9.88 8.41 1.07
C ILE A 201 10.87 8.03 -0.03
N ILE A 202 11.52 6.87 0.08
CA ILE A 202 12.30 6.28 -1.01
C ILE A 202 11.50 5.14 -1.62
N ASN A 203 11.21 5.20 -2.92
CA ASN A 203 10.74 4.05 -3.69
C ASN A 203 11.90 3.44 -4.48
N ASP A 204 12.41 2.31 -4.00
CA ASP A 204 13.53 1.60 -4.62
C ASP A 204 13.05 0.33 -5.30
N ILE A 205 13.09 0.35 -6.63
CA ILE A 205 12.74 -0.80 -7.44
C ILE A 205 13.64 -2.02 -7.17
N ASP A 206 14.87 -1.83 -6.69
CA ASP A 206 15.79 -2.95 -6.40
C ASP A 206 15.71 -3.45 -4.95
N GLY A 207 14.82 -2.87 -4.14
CA GLY A 207 14.50 -3.35 -2.80
C GLY A 207 15.65 -3.31 -1.80
N PHE A 208 16.40 -2.21 -1.78
CA PHE A 208 17.45 -1.92 -0.79
C PHE A 208 18.57 -2.97 -0.75
N ASN A 209 18.88 -3.58 -1.88
CA ASN A 209 19.84 -4.68 -2.07
C ASN A 209 21.33 -4.35 -1.82
N SER A 210 21.68 -3.23 -1.18
CA SER A 210 23.07 -2.87 -0.91
C SER A 210 23.26 -2.21 0.45
N GLN A 211 24.43 -2.42 1.06
CA GLN A 211 24.78 -1.82 2.35
C GLN A 211 24.70 -0.29 2.31
N THR A 212 25.12 0.35 1.22
CA THR A 212 25.03 1.80 1.06
C THR A 212 23.59 2.31 1.21
N LYS A 213 22.60 1.62 0.63
CA LYS A 213 21.18 1.99 0.77
C LYS A 213 20.71 1.82 2.20
N LEU A 214 21.09 0.73 2.87
CA LEU A 214 20.78 0.49 4.28
C LEU A 214 21.41 1.55 5.19
N ASP A 215 22.63 1.99 4.91
CA ASP A 215 23.31 3.07 5.66
C ASP A 215 22.58 4.41 5.49
N LEU A 216 22.07 4.71 4.28
CA LEU A 216 21.23 5.88 4.04
C LEU A 216 19.92 5.81 4.83
N VAL A 217 19.25 4.64 4.83
CA VAL A 217 18.04 4.43 5.64
C VAL A 217 18.34 4.60 7.13
N ALA A 218 19.45 4.05 7.63
CA ALA A 218 19.87 4.19 9.02
C ALA A 218 20.12 5.66 9.41
N LYS A 219 20.76 6.43 8.51
CA LYS A 219 21.13 7.83 8.72
C LYS A 219 19.92 8.77 8.70
N TYR A 220 19.05 8.65 7.69
CA TYR A 220 17.98 9.62 7.44
C TYR A 220 16.60 9.17 7.93
N LYS A 221 16.40 7.88 8.20
CA LYS A 221 15.13 7.27 8.64
C LYS A 221 13.92 7.63 7.76
N PRO A 222 14.02 7.53 6.42
CA PRO A 222 12.88 7.76 5.55
C PRO A 222 11.87 6.61 5.70
N ALA A 223 10.64 6.88 5.27
CA ALA A 223 9.75 5.79 4.89
C ALA A 223 10.24 5.17 3.57
N VAL A 224 9.92 3.91 3.32
CA VAL A 224 10.45 3.18 2.17
C VAL A 224 9.39 2.36 1.47
N VAL A 225 9.50 2.27 0.14
CA VAL A 225 8.81 1.29 -0.69
C VAL A 225 9.87 0.36 -1.25
N THR A 226 9.76 -0.92 -0.92
CA THR A 226 10.63 -1.98 -1.45
C THR A 226 9.88 -2.83 -2.45
N MET A 227 10.37 -2.90 -3.68
CA MET A 227 9.75 -3.69 -4.74
C MET A 227 10.48 -5.01 -4.98
N PHE A 228 9.72 -6.07 -5.22
CA PHE A 228 10.26 -7.29 -5.81
C PHE A 228 10.49 -7.10 -7.32
N ASN A 229 11.71 -6.73 -7.71
CA ASN A 229 12.09 -6.63 -9.13
C ASN A 229 12.47 -8.00 -9.70
N GLY A 230 11.51 -8.63 -10.38
CA GLY A 230 11.66 -9.97 -10.97
C GLY A 230 12.82 -10.10 -11.97
N ARG A 231 13.31 -9.00 -12.54
CA ARG A 231 14.48 -9.00 -13.45
C ARG A 231 15.78 -9.41 -12.74
N ASN A 232 15.84 -9.25 -11.42
CA ASN A 232 17.00 -9.65 -10.61
C ASN A 232 16.96 -11.13 -10.22
N PHE A 233 15.94 -11.88 -10.66
CA PHE A 233 15.70 -13.27 -10.28
C PHE A 233 15.46 -14.13 -11.53
N ASN A 234 15.88 -15.39 -11.47
CA ASN A 234 15.47 -16.37 -12.47
C ASN A 234 14.07 -16.92 -12.09
N GLU A 235 13.04 -16.13 -12.37
CA GLU A 235 11.66 -16.44 -11.96
C GLU A 235 11.12 -17.71 -12.64
N GLN A 236 10.46 -18.57 -11.87
CA GLN A 236 9.66 -19.69 -12.37
C GLN A 236 8.28 -19.65 -11.68
N PRO A 237 7.16 -19.88 -12.39
CA PRO A 237 5.82 -19.78 -11.81
C PRO A 237 5.65 -20.65 -10.55
N GLU A 238 6.26 -21.84 -10.53
CA GLU A 238 6.12 -22.83 -9.46
C GLU A 238 6.84 -22.41 -8.16
N THR A 239 7.91 -21.63 -8.26
CA THR A 239 8.75 -21.21 -7.11
C THR A 239 8.62 -19.73 -6.79
N LEU A 240 7.86 -18.96 -7.58
CA LEU A 240 7.77 -17.51 -7.44
C LEU A 240 7.22 -17.10 -6.07
N VAL A 241 6.22 -17.81 -5.54
CA VAL A 241 5.65 -17.52 -4.22
C VAL A 241 6.71 -17.64 -3.13
N GLU A 242 7.46 -18.75 -3.11
CA GLU A 242 8.55 -18.98 -2.16
C GLU A 242 9.66 -17.93 -2.30
N THR A 243 10.04 -17.62 -3.55
CA THR A 243 11.08 -16.63 -3.86
C THR A 243 10.71 -15.24 -3.33
N MET A 244 9.47 -14.79 -3.57
CA MET A 244 8.98 -13.50 -3.09
C MET A 244 8.85 -13.47 -1.57
N THR A 245 8.33 -14.53 -0.95
CA THR A 245 8.24 -14.63 0.51
C THR A 245 9.62 -14.53 1.15
N ASN A 246 10.62 -15.23 0.60
CA ASN A 246 11.99 -15.14 1.06
C ASN A 246 12.56 -13.73 0.87
N PHE A 247 12.38 -13.12 -0.29
CA PHE A 247 12.83 -11.74 -0.55
C PHE A 247 12.27 -10.77 0.49
N PHE A 248 10.95 -10.71 0.67
CA PHE A 248 10.34 -9.76 1.61
C PHE A 248 10.72 -10.06 3.06
N THR A 249 10.86 -11.33 3.45
CA THR A 249 11.33 -11.70 4.79
C THR A 249 12.71 -11.11 5.09
N HIS A 250 13.66 -11.25 4.15
CA HIS A 250 15.01 -10.71 4.33
C HIS A 250 15.02 -9.19 4.27
N THR A 251 14.41 -8.57 3.25
CA THR A 251 14.44 -7.12 3.10
C THR A 251 13.74 -6.39 4.25
N ILE A 252 12.62 -6.90 4.76
CA ILE A 252 11.96 -6.34 5.96
C ILE A 252 12.86 -6.50 7.19
N SER A 253 13.51 -7.66 7.35
CA SER A 253 14.48 -7.88 8.44
C SER A 253 15.63 -6.88 8.39
N ASP A 254 16.19 -6.62 7.21
CA ASP A 254 17.30 -5.67 7.05
C ASP A 254 16.86 -4.22 7.35
N LEU A 255 15.72 -3.80 6.80
CA LEU A 255 15.15 -2.46 7.02
C LEU A 255 14.76 -2.22 8.50
N THR A 256 14.20 -3.23 9.16
CA THR A 256 13.90 -3.15 10.60
C THR A 256 15.18 -3.23 11.44
N GLY A 257 16.19 -3.98 11.00
CA GLY A 257 17.52 -4.06 11.61
C GLY A 257 18.28 -2.73 11.61
N VAL A 258 18.09 -1.91 10.56
CA VAL A 258 18.58 -0.52 10.54
C VAL A 258 17.63 0.47 11.22
N GLY A 259 16.59 -0.01 11.90
CA GLY A 259 15.76 0.73 12.83
C GLY A 259 14.57 1.47 12.20
N LEU A 260 13.98 0.94 11.13
CA LEU A 260 12.62 1.29 10.71
C LEU A 260 11.58 0.44 11.43
N ASN A 261 10.39 0.97 11.65
CA ASN A 261 9.24 0.17 12.05
C ASN A 261 8.52 -0.37 10.81
N LYS A 262 7.73 -1.43 10.94
CA LYS A 262 6.92 -1.97 9.84
C LYS A 262 5.98 -0.93 9.20
N ALA A 263 5.45 -0.01 9.99
CA ALA A 263 4.62 1.10 9.50
C ALA A 263 5.39 2.11 8.62
N ASN A 264 6.73 2.06 8.60
CA ASN A 264 7.57 2.87 7.71
C ASN A 264 7.90 2.14 6.39
N ILE A 265 7.54 0.87 6.25
CA ILE A 265 7.94 0.01 5.14
C ILE A 265 6.70 -0.36 4.32
N VAL A 266 6.73 -0.10 3.03
CA VAL A 266 5.73 -0.54 2.06
C VAL A 266 6.35 -1.62 1.19
N ILE A 267 5.62 -2.71 0.94
CA ILE A 267 6.06 -3.78 0.04
C ILE A 267 5.28 -3.73 -1.29
N ASP A 268 5.99 -3.81 -2.41
CA ASP A 268 5.41 -3.86 -3.77
C ASP A 268 5.74 -5.21 -4.42
N PRO A 269 4.74 -6.03 -4.83
CA PRO A 269 4.96 -7.31 -5.49
C PRO A 269 5.65 -7.22 -6.85
N GLY A 270 5.80 -6.03 -7.43
CA GLY A 270 6.50 -5.82 -8.69
C GLY A 270 5.77 -6.41 -9.90
N VAL A 271 4.44 -6.35 -9.92
CA VAL A 271 3.63 -6.76 -11.08
C VAL A 271 4.13 -6.01 -12.31
N GLY A 272 4.32 -6.68 -13.45
CA GLY A 272 4.88 -6.06 -14.64
C GLY A 272 6.41 -6.12 -14.75
N PHE A 273 7.15 -6.38 -13.65
CA PHE A 273 8.62 -6.39 -13.63
C PHE A 273 9.17 -7.83 -13.68
N SER A 274 9.55 -8.28 -14.87
CA SER A 274 10.19 -9.56 -15.14
C SER A 274 10.84 -9.53 -16.53
N ASP A 275 11.94 -10.26 -16.74
CA ASP A 275 12.56 -10.44 -18.06
C ASP A 275 11.75 -11.38 -18.96
N HIS A 276 10.93 -12.24 -18.35
CA HIS A 276 10.09 -13.21 -19.03
C HIS A 276 8.61 -13.01 -18.66
N ASN A 277 8.17 -11.74 -18.66
CA ASN A 277 6.87 -11.41 -18.12
C ASN A 277 5.69 -11.98 -18.93
N THR A 278 5.04 -12.99 -18.37
CA THR A 278 3.79 -13.59 -18.88
C THR A 278 2.60 -13.10 -18.05
N LEU A 279 1.39 -13.29 -18.57
CA LEU A 279 0.19 -13.04 -17.77
C LEU A 279 0.12 -13.89 -16.50
N GLU A 280 0.63 -15.12 -16.55
CA GLU A 280 0.68 -16.02 -15.39
C GLU A 280 1.53 -15.43 -14.27
N PHE A 281 2.72 -14.90 -14.58
CA PHE A 281 3.57 -14.21 -13.59
C PHE A 281 2.86 -13.02 -12.96
N ASP A 282 2.22 -12.16 -13.75
CA ASP A 282 1.48 -11.01 -13.22
C ASP A 282 0.32 -11.45 -12.32
N ILE A 283 -0.44 -12.48 -12.71
CA ILE A 283 -1.54 -13.03 -11.90
C ILE A 283 -1.01 -13.60 -10.58
N ILE A 284 0.11 -14.33 -10.60
CA ILE A 284 0.74 -14.85 -9.39
C ILE A 284 1.12 -13.69 -8.45
N LYS A 285 1.82 -12.67 -8.97
CA LYS A 285 2.20 -11.47 -8.20
C LYS A 285 0.99 -10.72 -7.63
N MET A 286 -0.09 -10.56 -8.42
CA MET A 286 -1.33 -9.95 -7.94
C MET A 286 -1.97 -10.79 -6.82
N ARG A 287 -2.03 -12.12 -6.98
CA ARG A 287 -2.55 -13.02 -5.94
C ARG A 287 -1.71 -13.02 -4.68
N LEU A 288 -0.39 -12.83 -4.79
CA LEU A 288 0.53 -12.73 -3.65
C LEU A 288 0.24 -11.54 -2.75
N THR A 289 -0.38 -10.45 -3.26
CA THR A 289 -0.92 -9.34 -2.43
C THR A 289 -1.70 -9.88 -1.23
N LYS A 290 -2.46 -10.96 -1.45
CA LYS A 290 -3.23 -11.67 -0.43
C LYS A 290 -2.36 -12.20 0.72
N LEU A 291 -1.26 -12.87 0.36
CA LEU A 291 -0.35 -13.54 1.29
C LEU A 291 0.60 -12.55 1.95
N MET A 292 0.92 -11.46 1.26
CA MET A 292 1.81 -10.40 1.76
C MET A 292 1.28 -9.69 3.01
N ALA A 293 -0.01 -9.84 3.33
CA ALA A 293 -0.58 -9.35 4.58
C ALA A 293 0.12 -9.92 5.83
N GLU A 294 0.69 -11.13 5.74
CA GLU A 294 1.44 -11.77 6.83
C GLU A 294 2.68 -10.96 7.27
N PHE A 295 3.21 -10.11 6.39
CA PHE A 295 4.35 -9.25 6.72
C PHE A 295 3.99 -8.11 7.66
N GLN A 296 2.70 -7.78 7.83
CA GLN A 296 2.20 -6.68 8.67
C GLN A 296 2.81 -5.32 8.28
N THR A 297 3.00 -5.12 6.97
CA THR A 297 3.45 -3.88 6.36
C THR A 297 2.40 -3.42 5.34
N PRO A 298 2.22 -2.10 5.12
CA PRO A 298 1.45 -1.61 3.98
C PRO A 298 1.87 -2.26 2.65
N ILE A 299 0.90 -2.54 1.78
CA ILE A 299 1.14 -3.17 0.48
C ILE A 299 0.75 -2.19 -0.63
N MET A 300 1.67 -2.00 -1.58
CA MET A 300 1.48 -1.15 -2.75
C MET A 300 0.84 -1.90 -3.91
N ILE A 301 -0.06 -1.21 -4.61
CA ILE A 301 -0.65 -1.57 -5.89
C ILE A 301 -0.06 -0.63 -6.93
N ALA A 302 0.94 -1.10 -7.68
CA ALA A 302 1.64 -0.31 -8.69
C ALA A 302 1.45 -0.90 -10.09
N ILE A 303 0.22 -0.84 -10.64
CA ILE A 303 -0.12 -1.45 -11.94
C ILE A 303 -0.59 -0.45 -13.00
N SER A 304 -0.63 0.83 -12.65
CA SER A 304 -1.18 1.88 -13.51
C SER A 304 -0.56 1.90 -14.91
N ARG A 305 -1.43 1.73 -15.93
CA ARG A 305 -1.12 1.76 -17.37
C ARG A 305 -0.03 0.76 -17.83
N LYS A 306 0.33 -0.23 -17.01
CA LYS A 306 1.36 -1.23 -17.33
C LYS A 306 0.95 -2.14 -18.50
N SER A 307 1.93 -2.71 -19.19
CA SER A 307 1.73 -3.51 -20.40
C SER A 307 1.04 -4.86 -20.16
N PHE A 308 0.79 -5.27 -18.91
CA PHE A 308 0.03 -6.50 -18.63
C PHE A 308 -1.37 -6.44 -19.25
N SER A 309 -2.03 -5.27 -19.24
CA SER A 309 -3.33 -5.07 -19.87
C SER A 309 -3.27 -5.23 -21.39
N LYS A 310 -2.13 -4.89 -22.02
CA LYS A 310 -1.91 -5.17 -23.44
C LYS A 310 -1.92 -6.67 -23.72
N ARG A 311 -1.28 -7.48 -22.87
CA ARG A 311 -1.28 -8.95 -23.03
C ARG A 311 -2.66 -9.57 -22.83
N LEU A 312 -3.45 -9.03 -21.91
CA LEU A 312 -4.80 -9.52 -21.60
C LEU A 312 -5.83 -9.18 -22.68
N PHE A 313 -5.82 -7.95 -23.15
CA PHE A 313 -6.92 -7.39 -23.93
C PHE A 313 -6.50 -6.94 -25.33
N ASN A 314 -5.25 -7.21 -25.74
CA ASN A 314 -4.66 -6.79 -27.01
C ASN A 314 -4.77 -5.27 -27.25
N LEU A 315 -4.54 -4.48 -26.19
CA LEU A 315 -4.64 -3.03 -26.23
C LEU A 315 -3.31 -2.40 -26.64
N ASP A 316 -3.31 -1.70 -27.78
CA ASP A 316 -2.09 -1.12 -28.33
C ASP A 316 -1.74 0.24 -27.71
N SER A 317 -2.74 1.07 -27.36
CA SER A 317 -2.53 2.35 -26.69
C SER A 317 -2.37 2.19 -25.17
N ALA A 318 -1.70 3.16 -24.56
CA ALA A 318 -1.66 3.31 -23.11
C ALA A 318 -2.97 3.88 -22.55
N ASP A 319 -3.65 4.73 -23.32
CA ASP A 319 -4.90 5.38 -22.92
C ASP A 319 -6.05 4.37 -22.82
N ASP A 320 -6.00 3.30 -23.63
CA ASP A 320 -6.97 2.22 -23.56
C ASP A 320 -6.84 1.37 -22.28
N ARG A 321 -5.77 1.56 -21.50
CA ARG A 321 -5.45 0.72 -20.33
C ARG A 321 -6.08 1.20 -19.04
N LEU A 322 -6.75 2.35 -19.04
CA LEU A 322 -7.38 2.92 -17.85
C LEU A 322 -8.41 1.96 -17.24
N ILE A 323 -9.38 1.47 -18.03
CA ILE A 323 -10.42 0.58 -17.52
C ILE A 323 -9.83 -0.73 -16.94
N PRO A 324 -8.95 -1.46 -17.66
CA PRO A 324 -8.24 -2.59 -17.08
C PRO A 324 -7.49 -2.24 -15.79
N THR A 325 -6.79 -1.10 -15.77
CA THR A 325 -6.04 -0.63 -14.60
C THR A 325 -6.95 -0.53 -13.38
N LEU A 326 -8.04 0.24 -13.47
CA LEU A 326 -8.98 0.46 -12.36
C LEU A 326 -9.61 -0.86 -11.89
N LEU A 327 -9.94 -1.76 -12.83
CA LEU A 327 -10.49 -3.06 -12.49
C LEU A 327 -9.52 -3.89 -11.64
N PHE A 328 -8.27 -4.03 -12.07
CA PHE A 328 -7.28 -4.81 -11.31
C PHE A 328 -6.85 -4.11 -10.02
N GLU A 329 -6.82 -2.77 -9.99
CA GLU A 329 -6.57 -2.00 -8.77
C GLU A 329 -7.65 -2.27 -7.72
N SER A 330 -8.92 -2.34 -8.13
CA SER A 330 -10.04 -2.68 -7.24
C SER A 330 -9.90 -4.10 -6.68
N PHE A 331 -9.53 -5.08 -7.51
CA PHE A 331 -9.29 -6.46 -7.06
C PHE A 331 -8.11 -6.54 -6.08
N MET A 332 -6.99 -5.88 -6.38
CA MET A 332 -5.84 -5.90 -5.47
C MET A 332 -6.14 -5.15 -4.16
N THR A 333 -7.03 -4.17 -4.18
CA THR A 333 -7.52 -3.49 -2.96
C THR A 333 -8.31 -4.46 -2.08
N VAL A 334 -9.18 -5.28 -2.67
CA VAL A 334 -9.90 -6.38 -1.98
C VAL A 334 -8.92 -7.40 -1.39
N LEU A 335 -7.82 -7.70 -2.10
CA LEU A 335 -6.79 -8.63 -1.63
C LEU A 335 -5.92 -8.06 -0.50
N GLY A 336 -6.01 -6.76 -0.23
CA GLY A 336 -5.37 -6.13 0.91
C GLY A 336 -4.36 -5.02 0.59
N GLY A 337 -4.20 -4.67 -0.68
CA GLY A 337 -3.43 -3.47 -1.04
C GLY A 337 -4.07 -2.21 -0.44
N ARG A 338 -3.23 -1.30 0.04
CA ARG A 338 -3.67 -0.07 0.72
C ARG A 338 -2.98 1.20 0.25
N ILE A 339 -2.05 1.10 -0.69
CA ILE A 339 -1.42 2.26 -1.34
C ILE A 339 -1.50 2.03 -2.84
N ILE A 340 -2.19 2.89 -3.59
CA ILE A 340 -2.38 2.75 -5.03
C ILE A 340 -1.51 3.78 -5.75
N ARG A 341 -0.48 3.31 -6.46
CA ARG A 341 0.49 4.12 -7.20
C ARG A 341 0.01 4.34 -8.64
N VAL A 342 -0.40 5.57 -8.99
CA VAL A 342 -1.20 5.83 -10.19
C VAL A 342 -0.79 7.05 -11.01
N HIS A 343 -1.15 7.04 -12.29
CA HIS A 343 -1.14 8.22 -13.17
C HIS A 343 -2.49 8.96 -13.18
N ASP A 344 -3.60 8.24 -12.94
CA ASP A 344 -4.98 8.71 -13.16
C ASP A 344 -5.69 8.91 -11.80
N VAL A 345 -5.27 9.94 -11.06
CA VAL A 345 -5.70 10.18 -9.65
C VAL A 345 -7.22 10.30 -9.53
N LYS A 346 -7.85 11.09 -10.39
CA LYS A 346 -9.31 11.30 -10.39
C LYS A 346 -10.09 10.00 -10.52
N GLU A 347 -9.75 9.19 -11.52
CA GLU A 347 -10.45 7.97 -11.82
C GLU A 347 -10.20 6.90 -10.75
N THR A 348 -8.97 6.82 -10.21
CA THR A 348 -8.68 5.97 -9.05
C THR A 348 -9.48 6.42 -7.83
N ARG A 349 -9.64 7.73 -7.58
CA ARG A 349 -10.50 8.23 -6.51
C ARG A 349 -11.96 7.81 -6.68
N GLN A 350 -12.49 7.92 -7.90
CA GLN A 350 -13.85 7.46 -8.21
C GLN A 350 -14.01 5.96 -7.99
N MET A 351 -13.01 5.15 -8.37
CA MET A 351 -12.99 3.71 -8.12
C MET A 351 -13.02 3.41 -6.62
N ILE A 352 -12.20 4.09 -5.81
CA ILE A 352 -12.18 3.90 -4.36
C ILE A 352 -13.52 4.31 -3.74
N ASP A 353 -14.10 5.44 -4.15
CA ASP A 353 -15.38 5.89 -3.61
C ASP A 353 -16.55 4.96 -3.99
N ALA A 354 -16.55 4.43 -5.21
CA ALA A 354 -17.51 3.41 -5.62
C ALA A 354 -17.33 2.12 -4.81
N PHE A 355 -16.08 1.70 -4.58
CA PHE A 355 -15.78 0.53 -3.77
C PHE A 355 -16.26 0.70 -2.32
N GLU A 356 -15.98 1.84 -1.69
CA GLU A 356 -16.42 2.15 -0.33
C GLU A 356 -17.95 2.20 -0.20
N LEU A 357 -18.65 2.75 -1.20
CA LEU A 357 -20.11 2.79 -1.21
C LEU A 357 -20.74 1.39 -1.35
N LEU A 358 -20.12 0.53 -2.15
CA LEU A 358 -20.70 -0.74 -2.57
C LEU A 358 -20.22 -1.93 -1.75
N LYS A 359 -19.06 -1.87 -1.09
CA LYS A 359 -18.48 -3.02 -0.38
C LYS A 359 -19.45 -3.58 0.67
N ASP A 360 -20.09 -2.72 1.47
CA ASP A 360 -20.98 -3.18 2.53
C ASP A 360 -22.37 -3.61 2.02
N ASN A 361 -22.75 -3.19 0.81
CA ASN A 361 -24.03 -3.54 0.19
C ASN A 361 -23.95 -4.75 -0.76
N LEU A 362 -22.76 -5.01 -1.33
CA LEU A 362 -22.55 -6.07 -2.34
C LEU A 362 -21.67 -7.23 -1.84
N LEU A 363 -20.88 -7.03 -0.78
CA LEU A 363 -20.00 -8.08 -0.20
C LEU A 363 -20.47 -8.56 1.18
N SER A 364 -21.54 -7.97 1.73
CA SER A 364 -22.35 -8.56 2.81
C SER A 364 -23.04 -9.82 2.30
#